data_AF-A0A221JZ07-F1
#
_entry.id   AF-A0A221JZ07-F1
#
_cell.length_a   1.000
_cell.length_b   1.000
_cell.length_c   1.000
_cell.angle_alpha   90.00
_cell.angle_beta   90.00
_cell.angle_gamma   90.00
#
_symmetry.space_group_name_H-M   'P 1'
#
loop_
_entity.id
_entity.type
_entity.pdbx_description
1 polymer ?
#
loop_
_entity_poly.entity_id
_entity_poly.type
_entity_poly.pdbx_seq_one_letter_code
_entity_poly.pdbx_strand_id
1 'polypeptide(L)'
;MEFTLIIVLSGAVLLFAVLRAAQSIRHHKDSERGSDPGTGYHEIEANYHSGGAGGGHSYTFKVPRDPQEYAKTFVPRKKRK
;
A
#
# COMPACT_ATOMS: atom_id res chain seq x y z
N MET A 1 -11.69 42.57 -6.34
CA MET A 1 -12.65 41.45 -6.43
C MET A 1 -11.92 40.16 -6.82
N GLU A 2 -11.12 40.15 -7.88
CA GLU A 2 -10.30 38.98 -8.28
C GLU A 2 -9.40 38.43 -7.17
N PHE A 3 -8.55 39.26 -6.55
CA PHE A 3 -7.68 38.80 -5.46
C PHE A 3 -8.43 38.31 -4.23
N THR A 4 -9.55 38.96 -3.89
CA THR A 4 -10.42 38.54 -2.78
C THR A 4 -11.02 37.16 -3.06
N LEU A 5 -11.50 36.94 -4.28
CA LEU A 5 -12.04 35.66 -4.72
C LEU A 5 -10.97 34.56 -4.70
N ILE A 6 -9.78 34.86 -5.21
CA ILE A 6 -8.64 33.93 -5.22
C ILE A 6 -8.27 33.53 -3.78
N ILE A 7 -8.12 34.50 -2.87
CA ILE A 7 -7.78 34.23 -1.47
C ILE A 7 -8.84 33.35 -0.81
N VAL A 8 -10.12 33.64 -1.03
CA VAL A 8 -11.22 32.85 -0.47
C VAL A 8 -11.22 31.42 -1.00
N LEU A 9 -11.06 31.24 -2.32
CA LEU A 9 -11.04 29.91 -2.94
C LEU A 9 -9.80 29.11 -2.51
N SER A 10 -8.62 29.72 -2.50
CA SER A 10 -7.40 29.08 -2.00
C SER A 10 -7.53 28.68 -0.53
N GLY A 11 -8.09 29.56 0.31
CA GLY A 11 -8.38 29.27 1.71
C GLY A 11 -9.35 28.10 1.89
N ALA A 12 -10.43 28.06 1.09
CA ALA A 12 -11.42 26.99 1.13
C ALA A 12 -10.80 25.63 0.71
N VAL A 13 -9.97 25.62 -0.34
CA VAL A 13 -9.26 24.41 -0.78
C VAL A 13 -8.29 23.92 0.30
N LEU A 14 -7.50 24.82 0.90
CA LEU A 14 -6.57 24.46 1.98
C LEU A 14 -7.31 23.91 3.19
N LEU A 15 -8.39 24.56 3.61
CA LEU A 15 -9.23 24.11 4.71
C LEU A 15 -9.79 22.71 4.44
N PHE A 16 -10.32 22.48 3.25
CA PHE A 16 -10.86 21.17 2.87
C PHE A 16 -9.78 20.09 2.87
N ALA A 17 -8.58 20.38 2.34
CA ALA A 17 -7.44 19.46 2.38
C ALA A 17 -7.05 19.08 3.81
N VAL A 18 -6.97 20.04 4.72
CA VAL A 18 -6.64 19.80 6.14
C VAL A 18 -7.72 18.94 6.81
N LEU A 19 -9.00 19.25 6.58
CA LEU A 19 -10.11 18.46 7.13
C LEU A 19 -10.07 17.02 6.63
N ARG A 20 -9.80 16.80 5.34
CA ARG A 20 -9.67 15.45 4.75
C ARG A 20 -8.47 14.70 5.30
N ALA A 21 -7.33 15.36 5.49
CA ALA A 21 -6.16 14.75 6.11
C ALA A 21 -6.44 14.34 7.56
N ALA A 22 -7.04 15.23 8.35
CA ALA A 22 -7.43 14.95 9.73
C ALA A 22 -8.45 13.80 9.80
N GLN A 23 -9.44 13.78 8.91
CA GLN A 23 -10.40 12.69 8.79
C GLN A 23 -9.72 11.35 8.49
N SER A 24 -8.79 11.33 7.52
CA SER A 24 -8.03 10.13 7.15
C SER A 24 -7.22 9.57 8.32
N ILE A 25 -6.48 10.43 9.02
CA ILE A 25 -5.68 10.02 10.19
C ILE A 25 -6.58 9.46 11.28
N ARG A 26 -7.75 10.06 11.54
CA ARG A 26 -8.69 9.58 12.56
C ARG A 26 -9.28 8.22 12.22
N HIS A 27 -9.67 8.00 10.96
CA HIS A 27 -10.26 6.72 10.55
C HIS A 27 -9.23 5.60 10.42
N HIS A 28 -7.97 5.92 10.14
CA HIS A 28 -6.90 4.94 9.97
C HIS A 28 -5.96 4.83 11.18
N LYS A 29 -6.31 5.45 12.31
CA LYS A 29 -5.47 5.46 13.51
C LYS A 29 -5.19 4.05 14.04
N ASP A 30 -6.21 3.19 14.03
CA ASP A 30 -6.13 1.83 14.55
C ASP A 30 -6.03 0.78 13.43
N SER A 31 -5.99 1.21 12.17
CA SER A 31 -5.63 0.32 11.06
C SER A 31 -4.11 0.26 10.98
N GLU A 32 -3.50 -0.61 11.77
CA GLU A 32 -2.07 -0.85 11.71
C GLU A 32 -1.71 -1.36 10.30
N ARG A 33 -0.77 -0.67 9.64
CA ARG A 33 -0.34 -1.06 8.30
C ARG A 33 0.77 -2.10 8.41
N GLY A 34 0.68 -3.10 7.55
CA GLY A 34 1.64 -4.20 7.54
C GLY A 34 1.27 -5.24 8.57
N SER A 35 2.28 -5.96 9.04
CA SER A 35 2.13 -7.12 9.90
C SER A 35 3.34 -7.23 10.80
N ASP A 36 3.10 -7.62 12.05
CA ASP A 36 4.20 -7.86 12.97
C ASP A 36 5.14 -8.96 12.45
N PRO A 37 6.44 -8.85 12.71
CA PRO A 37 7.37 -9.93 12.45
C PRO A 37 6.96 -11.17 13.25
N GLY A 38 7.23 -12.35 12.70
CA GLY A 38 6.88 -13.60 13.37
C GLY A 38 7.26 -14.81 12.54
N THR A 39 6.81 -15.99 12.96
CA THR A 39 7.03 -17.23 12.20
C THR A 39 5.91 -17.48 11.20
N GLY A 40 6.20 -18.27 10.15
CA GLY A 40 5.23 -18.62 9.12
C GLY A 40 5.27 -17.68 7.91
N TYR A 41 4.18 -17.60 7.16
CA TYR A 41 4.10 -16.89 5.88
C TYR A 41 2.87 -15.99 5.79
N HIS A 42 3.02 -14.84 5.13
CA HIS A 42 1.93 -14.13 4.51
C HIS A 42 1.60 -14.79 3.18
N GLU A 43 0.34 -15.13 2.96
CA GLU A 43 -0.16 -15.56 1.66
C GLU A 43 -0.71 -14.34 0.92
N ILE A 44 -0.09 -14.02 -0.20
CA ILE A 44 -0.44 -12.87 -1.02
C ILE A 44 -1.12 -13.39 -2.28
N GLU A 45 -2.37 -13.02 -2.44
CA GLU A 45 -3.14 -13.24 -3.65
C GLU A 45 -2.96 -12.03 -4.58
N ALA A 46 -2.27 -12.24 -5.69
CA ALA A 46 -2.07 -11.26 -6.73
C ALA A 46 -3.01 -11.55 -7.90
N ASN A 47 -4.09 -10.77 -7.98
CA ASN A 47 -5.08 -10.86 -9.02
C ASN A 47 -4.92 -9.71 -10.00
N TYR A 48 -4.42 -10.02 -11.20
CA TYR A 48 -4.32 -9.07 -12.30
C TYR A 48 -5.43 -9.31 -13.33
N HIS A 49 -6.20 -8.26 -13.64
CA HIS A 49 -7.25 -8.29 -14.65
C HIS A 49 -7.02 -7.15 -15.64
N SER A 50 -6.72 -7.45 -16.90
CA SER A 50 -6.42 -6.43 -17.93
C SER A 50 -7.65 -5.99 -18.73
N GLY A 51 -8.86 -6.26 -18.23
CA GLY A 51 -10.12 -5.67 -18.72
C GLY A 51 -10.64 -6.16 -20.09
N GLY A 52 -10.04 -7.18 -20.70
CA GLY A 52 -10.46 -7.74 -22.00
C GLY A 52 -11.03 -9.17 -21.92
N ALA A 53 -11.48 -9.72 -23.05
CA ALA A 53 -12.18 -11.01 -23.22
C ALA A 53 -11.31 -12.28 -23.00
N GLY A 54 -10.52 -12.31 -21.93
CA GLY A 54 -9.69 -13.48 -21.56
C GLY A 54 -8.30 -13.13 -21.00
N GLY A 55 -8.01 -11.85 -20.73
CA GLY A 55 -6.73 -11.41 -20.18
C GLY A 55 -6.79 -11.21 -18.67
N GLY A 56 -6.26 -12.17 -17.92
CA GLY A 56 -6.07 -12.05 -16.47
C GLY A 56 -5.12 -13.12 -15.97
N HIS A 57 -4.38 -12.81 -14.90
CA HIS A 57 -3.55 -13.79 -14.22
C HIS A 57 -3.73 -13.65 -12.71
N SER A 58 -4.18 -14.73 -12.10
CA SER A 58 -4.25 -14.88 -10.65
C SER A 58 -3.13 -15.79 -10.21
N TYR A 59 -2.35 -15.33 -9.25
CA TYR A 59 -1.31 -16.13 -8.63
C TYR A 59 -1.25 -15.86 -7.14
N THR A 60 -0.96 -16.91 -6.38
CA THR A 60 -0.79 -16.84 -4.94
C THR A 60 0.65 -17.20 -4.59
N PHE A 61 1.30 -16.34 -3.80
CA PHE A 61 2.65 -16.59 -3.30
C PHE A 61 2.76 -16.35 -1.81
N LYS A 62 3.81 -16.96 -1.24
CA LYS A 62 4.08 -16.92 0.19
C LYS A 62 5.30 -16.05 0.46
N VAL A 63 5.17 -15.13 1.42
CA VAL A 63 6.25 -14.25 1.89
C VAL A 63 6.54 -14.58 3.35
N PRO A 64 7.77 -14.96 3.74
CA PRO A 64 8.10 -15.22 5.13
C PRO A 64 7.79 -14.03 6.04
N ARG A 65 7.21 -14.31 7.22
CA ARG A 65 7.03 -13.31 8.29
C ARG A 65 8.32 -13.03 9.05
N ASP A 66 9.25 -13.99 9.03
CA ASP A 66 10.52 -13.87 9.74
C ASP A 66 11.47 -13.00 8.91
N PRO A 67 12.01 -11.91 9.46
CA PRO A 67 12.86 -10.99 8.70
C PRO A 67 14.13 -11.67 8.15
N GLN A 68 14.68 -12.65 8.87
CA GLN A 68 15.90 -13.35 8.45
C GLN A 68 15.61 -14.33 7.31
N GLU A 69 14.51 -15.08 7.40
CA GLU A 69 14.06 -15.95 6.30
C GLU A 69 13.69 -15.13 5.06
N TYR A 70 13.04 -13.99 5.24
CA TYR A 70 12.77 -13.06 4.13
C TYR A 70 14.06 -12.57 3.49
N ALA A 71 15.04 -12.11 4.27
CA ALA A 71 16.33 -11.62 3.77
C ALA A 71 17.10 -12.69 2.96
N LYS A 72 17.04 -13.96 3.39
CA LYS A 72 17.67 -15.09 2.67
C LYS A 72 17.10 -15.29 1.28
N THR A 73 15.86 -14.87 0.99
CA THR A 73 15.27 -15.02 -0.35
C THR A 73 15.97 -14.17 -1.42
N PHE A 74 16.64 -13.09 -1.02
CA PHE A 74 17.40 -12.22 -1.92
C PHE A 74 18.80 -12.74 -2.22
N VAL A 75 19.30 -13.70 -1.44
CA VAL A 75 20.64 -14.26 -1.63
C VAL A 75 20.58 -15.28 -2.78
N PRO A 76 21.31 -15.07 -3.89
CA PRO A 76 21.34 -16.02 -4.99
C PRO A 76 21.79 -17.39 -4.49
N ARG A 77 20.98 -18.42 -4.72
CA ARG A 77 21.40 -19.80 -4.46
C ARG A 77 22.54 -20.14 -5.40
N LYS A 78 23.70 -20.55 -4.87
CA LYS A 78 24.76 -21.13 -5.69
C LYS A 78 24.15 -22.29 -6.48
N LYS A 79 24.13 -22.19 -7.82
CA LYS A 79 23.79 -23.34 -8.67
C LYS A 79 24.79 -24.44 -8.33
N ARG A 80 24.30 -25.58 -7.86
CA ARG A 80 25.14 -26.78 -7.72
C ARG A 80 25.59 -27.13 -9.14
N LYS A 81 26.90 -27.04 -9.42
CA LYS A 81 27.49 -27.54 -10.66
C LYS A 81 27.24 -29.04 -10.77
#